data_AF-A0A8H9M762-F1
#
_entry.id   AF-A0A8H9M762-F1
#
_cell.length_a   1.000
_cell.length_b   1.000
_cell.length_c   1.000
_cell.angle_alpha   90.00
_cell.angle_beta   90.00
_cell.angle_gamma   90.00
#
_symmetry.space_group_name_H-M   'P 1'
#
loop_
_entity.id
_entity.type
_entity.pdbx_description
1 polymer ?
#
loop_
_entity_poly.entity_id
_entity_poly.type
_entity_poly.pdbx_seq_one_letter_code
_entity_poly.pdbx_strand_id
1 'polypeptide(L)'
;MKEMALPARPSPPADLAGEDAELFLTLRPAPEIGEWVQRNILVDDGPINNPDHSHLIDADLCFLWASTAFTKQGRTVLGQCEQVMFRAGGWQKARQEQQMREWFGYVPQFIITLAADYCSQCSDVEFCALVEHELMHIGQQMDEF
;
A
#
# COMPACT_ATOMS: atom_id res chain seq x y z
N MET A 1 -31.54 -0.80 -11.88
CA MET A 1 -30.14 -0.39 -11.64
C MET A 1 -29.67 -1.21 -10.45
N LYS A 2 -28.67 -2.07 -10.60
CA LYS A 2 -28.08 -2.78 -9.45
C LYS A 2 -27.33 -1.73 -8.63
N GLU A 3 -27.65 -1.57 -7.34
CA GLU A 3 -26.70 -0.95 -6.42
C GLU A 3 -25.40 -1.74 -6.51
N MET A 4 -24.32 -1.08 -6.95
CA MET A 4 -23.01 -1.70 -7.03
C MET A 4 -22.43 -1.64 -5.61
N ALA A 5 -22.60 -2.72 -4.85
CA ALA A 5 -21.95 -2.87 -3.56
C ALA A 5 -20.43 -2.87 -3.78
N LEU A 6 -19.70 -2.06 -3.00
CA LEU A 6 -18.25 -2.08 -3.02
C LEU A 6 -17.74 -3.47 -2.64
N PRO A 7 -16.66 -3.96 -3.27
CA PRO A 7 -16.08 -5.25 -2.92
C PRO A 7 -15.58 -5.24 -1.49
N ALA A 8 -15.74 -6.36 -0.77
CA ALA A 8 -15.23 -6.49 0.59
C ALA A 8 -13.72 -6.24 0.61
N ARG A 9 -13.31 -5.17 1.29
CA ARG A 9 -11.91 -4.75 1.38
C ARG A 9 -11.14 -5.53 2.45
N PRO A 10 -9.80 -5.57 2.34
CA PRO A 10 -8.97 -6.08 3.42
C PRO A 10 -8.97 -5.13 4.62
N SER A 11 -8.89 -5.71 5.81
CA SER A 11 -8.70 -4.98 7.05
C SER A 11 -7.29 -5.25 7.58
N PRO A 12 -6.66 -4.26 8.25
CA PRO A 12 -5.38 -4.50 8.90
C PRO A 12 -5.50 -5.59 9.98
N PRO A 13 -4.42 -6.32 10.28
CA PRO A 13 -4.39 -7.26 11.39
C PRO A 13 -4.77 -6.59 12.70
N ALA A 14 -5.59 -7.25 13.51
CA ALA A 14 -6.15 -6.68 14.74
C ALA A 14 -5.08 -6.31 15.78
N ASP A 15 -3.92 -6.97 15.75
CA ASP A 15 -2.78 -6.71 16.63
C ASP A 15 -1.90 -5.54 16.16
N LEU A 16 -2.17 -4.98 14.98
CA LEU A 16 -1.35 -3.92 14.39
C LEU A 16 -1.89 -2.51 14.67
N ALA A 17 -3.17 -2.39 15.05
CA ALA A 17 -3.84 -1.13 15.32
C ALA A 17 -4.73 -1.22 16.56
N GLY A 18 -4.99 -0.09 17.21
CA GLY A 18 -5.82 -0.01 18.41
C GLY A 18 -5.03 -0.10 19.71
N GLU A 19 -5.70 -0.49 20.81
CA GLU A 19 -5.13 -0.49 22.16
C GLU A 19 -3.99 -1.50 22.35
N ASP A 20 -3.94 -2.54 21.51
CA ASP A 20 -2.92 -3.59 21.53
C ASP A 20 -1.70 -3.29 20.64
N ALA A 21 -1.69 -2.14 19.95
CA ALA A 21 -0.59 -1.79 19.06
C ALA A 21 0.73 -1.60 19.83
N GLU A 22 1.83 -2.08 19.23
CA GLU A 22 3.17 -1.92 19.80
C GLU A 22 3.56 -0.44 19.97
N LEU A 23 4.40 -0.15 20.98
CA LEU A 23 4.91 1.21 21.22
C LEU A 23 5.67 1.80 20.03
N PHE A 24 6.33 0.94 19.26
CA PHE A 24 7.13 1.35 18.11
C PHE A 24 6.34 1.13 16.82
N LEU A 25 6.68 1.91 15.79
CA LEU A 25 6.13 1.73 14.46
C LEU A 25 6.46 0.32 13.97
N THR A 26 5.41 -0.41 13.59
CA THR A 26 5.54 -1.76 13.04
C THR A 26 5.02 -1.74 11.61
N LEU A 27 5.87 -2.26 10.70
CA LEU A 27 5.55 -2.45 9.30
C LEU A 27 5.33 -3.94 9.04
N ARG A 28 4.25 -4.30 8.34
CA ARG A 28 3.90 -5.69 8.05
C ARG A 28 3.51 -5.87 6.59
N PRO A 29 4.00 -6.91 5.90
CA PRO A 29 3.51 -7.30 4.58
C PRO A 29 1.99 -7.43 4.55
N ALA A 30 1.38 -6.85 3.52
CA ALA A 30 -0.06 -6.84 3.32
C ALA A 30 -0.44 -7.42 1.94
N PRO A 31 -0.08 -8.69 1.64
CA PRO A 31 -0.36 -9.31 0.34
C PRO A 31 -1.86 -9.32 -0.01
N GLU A 32 -2.73 -9.35 0.99
CA GLU A 32 -4.18 -9.27 0.84
C GLU A 32 -4.65 -7.97 0.19
N ILE A 33 -3.93 -6.86 0.38
CA ILE A 33 -4.21 -5.60 -0.33
C ILE A 33 -3.86 -5.75 -1.81
N GLY A 34 -2.69 -6.31 -2.12
CA GLY A 34 -2.27 -6.54 -3.50
C GLY A 34 -3.23 -7.45 -4.25
N GLU A 35 -3.67 -8.55 -3.63
CA GLU A 35 -4.69 -9.43 -4.20
C GLU A 35 -6.02 -8.71 -4.44
N TRP A 36 -6.44 -7.86 -3.50
CA TRP A 36 -7.68 -7.10 -3.63
C TRP A 36 -7.57 -6.04 -4.74
N VAL A 37 -6.45 -5.31 -4.82
CA VAL A 37 -6.17 -4.33 -5.89
C VAL A 37 -6.21 -5.01 -7.26
N GLN A 38 -5.50 -6.14 -7.41
CA GLN A 38 -5.50 -6.90 -8.65
C GLN A 38 -6.92 -7.28 -9.07
N ARG A 39 -7.68 -7.90 -8.17
CA ARG A 39 -9.01 -8.44 -8.49
C ARG A 39 -10.07 -7.39 -8.72
N ASN A 40 -9.93 -6.19 -8.13
CA ASN A 40 -11.02 -5.22 -8.10
C ASN A 40 -10.75 -3.95 -8.91
N ILE A 41 -9.50 -3.49 -8.98
CA ILE A 41 -9.12 -2.22 -9.61
C ILE A 41 -8.40 -2.47 -10.94
N LEU A 42 -7.44 -3.41 -10.99
CA LEU A 42 -6.54 -3.54 -12.14
C LEU A 42 -7.10 -4.40 -13.28
N VAL A 43 -7.78 -5.51 -12.97
CA VAL A 43 -8.35 -6.37 -14.00
C VAL A 43 -9.57 -5.70 -14.63
N ASP A 44 -9.69 -5.78 -15.96
CA ASP A 44 -10.73 -5.11 -16.78
C ASP A 44 -12.18 -5.40 -16.35
N ASP A 45 -12.45 -6.58 -15.78
CA ASP A 45 -13.78 -6.97 -15.27
C ASP A 45 -13.93 -6.80 -13.75
N GLY A 46 -12.96 -6.14 -13.11
CA GLY A 46 -12.97 -5.82 -11.69
C GLY A 46 -14.19 -4.94 -11.33
N PRO A 47 -14.83 -5.15 -10.16
CA PRO A 47 -16.03 -4.41 -9.75
C PRO A 47 -15.88 -2.88 -9.71
N ILE A 48 -14.65 -2.40 -9.50
CA ILE A 48 -14.28 -0.98 -9.44
C ILE A 48 -13.08 -0.71 -10.36
N ASN A 49 -13.01 -1.41 -11.50
CA ASN A 49 -11.92 -1.25 -12.45
C ASN A 49 -11.68 0.22 -12.79
N ASN A 50 -10.40 0.61 -12.78
CA ASN A 50 -9.96 1.93 -13.22
C ASN A 50 -8.92 1.77 -14.35
N PRO A 51 -9.30 2.06 -15.61
CA PRO A 51 -8.39 1.95 -16.75
C PRO A 51 -7.13 2.81 -16.65
N ASP A 52 -7.13 3.89 -15.86
CA ASP A 52 -5.94 4.73 -15.64
C ASP A 52 -4.80 3.92 -14.97
N HIS A 53 -5.14 2.82 -14.29
CA HIS A 53 -4.19 1.91 -13.66
C HIS A 53 -3.79 0.71 -14.51
N SER A 54 -4.15 0.66 -15.81
CA SER A 54 -3.83 -0.50 -16.67
C SER A 54 -2.32 -0.79 -16.77
N HIS A 55 -1.48 0.24 -16.61
CA HIS A 55 -0.02 0.12 -16.59
C HIS A 55 0.53 -0.64 -15.38
N LEU A 56 -0.29 -0.87 -14.35
CA LEU A 56 0.09 -1.56 -13.12
C LEU A 56 -0.20 -3.07 -13.14
N ILE A 57 -0.86 -3.60 -14.18
CA ILE A 57 -1.25 -5.02 -14.24
C ILE A 57 -0.06 -5.97 -14.06
N ASP A 58 1.09 -5.62 -14.63
CA ASP A 58 2.33 -6.40 -14.53
C ASP A 58 3.41 -5.67 -13.69
N ALA A 59 3.02 -4.61 -12.96
CA ALA A 59 3.98 -3.85 -12.15
C ALA A 59 4.44 -4.65 -10.94
N ASP A 60 5.72 -4.55 -10.63
CA ASP A 60 6.31 -5.11 -9.42
C ASP A 60 5.97 -4.20 -8.22
N LEU A 61 4.77 -4.41 -7.68
CA LEU A 61 4.17 -3.63 -6.61
C LEU A 61 3.83 -4.51 -5.41
N CYS A 62 4.35 -4.14 -4.25
CA CYS A 62 4.05 -4.78 -2.98
C CYS A 62 3.36 -3.81 -2.01
N PHE A 63 2.69 -4.36 -1.00
CA PHE A 63 1.94 -3.57 -0.02
C PHE A 63 2.40 -3.85 1.41
N LEU A 64 2.36 -2.81 2.24
CA LEU A 64 2.60 -2.86 3.67
C LEU A 64 1.43 -2.22 4.42
N TRP A 65 1.15 -2.75 5.61
CA TRP A 65 0.51 -2.00 6.67
C TRP A 65 1.58 -1.31 7.53
N ALA A 66 1.32 -0.08 7.93
CA ALA A 66 1.99 0.61 9.02
C ALA A 66 1.05 0.69 10.22
N SER A 67 1.52 0.37 11.43
CA SER A 67 0.67 0.40 12.63
C SER A 67 -0.02 1.75 12.85
N THR A 68 0.67 2.85 12.51
CA THR A 68 0.11 4.20 12.60
C THR A 68 0.45 5.08 11.41
N ALA A 69 -0.39 6.09 11.17
CA ALA A 69 -0.05 7.21 10.29
C ALA A 69 1.13 8.03 10.85
N PHE A 70 1.82 8.75 9.98
CA PHE A 70 2.91 9.66 10.40
C PHE A 70 2.66 11.11 9.94
N THR A 71 3.39 12.05 10.52
CA THR A 71 3.31 13.48 10.15
C THR A 71 4.51 13.88 9.30
N LYS A 72 4.25 14.58 8.19
CA LYS A 72 5.27 15.17 7.32
C LYS A 72 4.89 16.62 7.03
N GLN A 73 5.77 17.56 7.37
CA GLN A 73 5.56 19.00 7.14
C GLN A 73 4.20 19.52 7.66
N GLY A 74 3.78 19.06 8.84
CA GLY A 74 2.51 19.46 9.47
C GLY A 74 1.26 18.81 8.87
N ARG A 75 1.40 17.85 7.96
CA ARG A 75 0.30 17.08 7.38
C ARG A 75 0.39 15.62 7.81
N THR A 76 -0.76 15.01 8.12
CA THR A 76 -0.85 13.57 8.35
C THR A 76 -0.79 12.83 7.02
N VAL A 77 0.03 11.79 6.97
CA VAL A 77 0.22 10.90 5.82
C VAL A 77 -0.43 9.56 6.16
N LEU A 78 -1.48 9.20 5.41
CA LEU A 78 -2.29 7.99 5.63
C LEU A 78 -1.89 6.83 4.69
N GLY A 79 -1.24 7.17 3.59
CA GLY A 79 -0.66 6.23 2.63
C GLY A 79 0.63 6.82 2.07
N GLN A 80 1.51 5.95 1.58
CA GLN A 80 2.69 6.37 0.84
C GLN A 80 3.08 5.33 -0.20
N CYS A 81 3.06 5.74 -1.46
CA CYS A 81 3.74 5.07 -2.56
C CYS A 81 5.22 5.47 -2.65
N GLU A 82 6.12 4.50 -2.84
CA GLU A 82 7.53 4.75 -3.11
C GLU A 82 8.12 3.76 -4.13
N GLN A 83 8.99 4.26 -5.02
CA GLN A 83 9.94 3.41 -5.73
C GLN A 83 11.09 3.03 -4.79
N VAL A 84 11.36 1.73 -4.67
CA VAL A 84 12.38 1.23 -3.74
C VAL A 84 13.78 1.63 -4.21
N MET A 85 14.39 2.54 -3.46
CA MET A 85 15.68 3.15 -3.79
C MET A 85 16.57 3.22 -2.54
N PHE A 86 17.66 2.44 -2.49
CA PHE A 86 18.59 2.47 -1.36
C PHE A 86 19.66 3.54 -1.52
N ARG A 87 19.46 4.68 -0.85
CA ARG A 87 20.44 5.79 -0.79
C ARG A 87 21.50 5.57 0.30
N ALA A 88 22.07 4.37 0.34
CA ALA A 88 23.08 3.96 1.30
C ALA A 88 24.08 2.97 0.69
N GLY A 89 25.23 2.80 1.33
CA GLY A 89 26.27 1.83 0.95
C GLY A 89 26.53 0.78 2.04
N GLY A 90 27.34 -0.22 1.70
CA GLY A 90 27.82 -1.24 2.65
C GLY A 90 26.72 -1.89 3.47
N TRP A 91 26.94 -2.01 4.79
CA TRP A 91 26.00 -2.67 5.69
C TRP A 91 24.66 -1.94 5.88
N GLN A 92 24.61 -0.62 5.65
CA GLN A 92 23.34 0.11 5.72
C GLN A 92 22.40 -0.30 4.58
N LYS A 93 22.94 -0.44 3.35
CA LYS A 93 22.19 -0.98 2.21
C LYS A 93 21.83 -2.44 2.44
N ALA A 94 22.78 -3.25 2.91
CA ALA A 94 22.55 -4.68 3.11
C ALA A 94 21.40 -4.97 4.09
N ARG A 95 21.28 -4.22 5.20
CA ARG A 95 20.16 -4.36 6.14
C ARG A 95 18.81 -3.97 5.52
N GLN A 96 18.77 -2.92 4.70
CA GLN A 96 17.54 -2.49 4.03
C GLN A 96 17.09 -3.54 2.98
N GLU A 97 18.02 -4.05 2.17
CA GLU A 97 17.72 -5.13 1.22
C GLU A 97 17.32 -6.44 1.91
N GLN A 98 17.97 -6.77 3.03
CA GLN A 98 17.59 -7.93 3.84
C GLN A 98 16.15 -7.79 4.34
N GLN A 99 15.75 -6.62 4.86
CA GLN A 99 14.37 -6.39 5.31
C GLN A 99 13.35 -6.61 4.20
N MET A 100 13.62 -6.12 2.98
CA MET A 100 12.73 -6.36 1.83
C MET A 100 12.62 -7.85 1.49
N ARG A 101 13.75 -8.57 1.48
CA ARG A 101 13.76 -10.02 1.22
C ARG A 101 13.06 -10.82 2.31
N GLU A 102 13.14 -10.40 3.56
CA GLU A 102 12.42 -11.03 4.67
C GLU A 102 10.91 -10.81 4.57
N TRP A 103 10.49 -9.63 4.09
CA TRP A 103 9.08 -9.31 3.87
C TRP A 103 8.49 -9.95 2.62
N PHE A 104 9.21 -9.90 1.50
CA PHE A 104 8.65 -10.19 0.18
C PHE A 104 9.33 -11.36 -0.54
N GLY A 105 10.45 -11.88 -0.01
CA GLY A 105 11.29 -12.88 -0.67
C GLY A 105 12.27 -12.30 -1.70
N TYR A 106 12.12 -11.02 -2.07
CA TYR A 106 12.96 -10.29 -3.02
C TYR A 106 12.93 -8.79 -2.68
N VAL A 107 13.55 -7.95 -3.52
CA VAL A 107 13.46 -6.49 -3.41
C VAL A 107 12.47 -6.01 -4.47
N PRO A 108 11.26 -5.53 -4.10
CA PRO A 108 10.28 -5.07 -5.07
C PRO A 108 10.68 -3.72 -5.68
N GLN A 109 10.13 -3.41 -6.86
CA GLN A 109 10.32 -2.11 -7.51
C GLN A 109 9.55 -1.00 -6.80
N PHE A 110 8.29 -1.26 -6.42
CA PHE A 110 7.41 -0.30 -5.75
C PHE A 110 6.79 -0.88 -4.47
N ILE A 111 6.59 -0.02 -3.49
CA ILE A 111 5.86 -0.34 -2.26
C ILE A 111 4.81 0.73 -2.01
N ILE A 112 3.59 0.31 -1.68
CA ILE A 112 2.57 1.17 -1.08
C ILE A 112 2.41 0.77 0.39
N THR A 113 2.56 1.73 1.30
CA THR A 113 2.33 1.53 2.73
C THR A 113 1.07 2.28 3.16
N LEU A 114 0.12 1.59 3.82
CA LEU A 114 -1.12 2.19 4.33
C LEU A 114 -1.16 2.20 5.85
N ALA A 115 -1.69 3.27 6.44
CA ALA A 115 -1.85 3.41 7.88
C ALA A 115 -3.02 2.54 8.40
N ALA A 116 -2.70 1.53 9.22
CA ALA A 116 -3.64 0.56 9.77
C ALA A 116 -4.62 1.19 10.76
N ASP A 117 -4.16 2.10 11.62
CA ASP A 117 -4.99 2.85 12.55
C ASP A 117 -6.11 3.61 11.84
N TYR A 118 -5.83 4.24 10.70
CA TYR A 118 -6.83 4.89 9.87
C TYR A 118 -7.68 3.88 9.11
N CYS A 119 -7.06 2.90 8.44
CA CYS A 119 -7.77 1.95 7.59
C CYS A 119 -8.71 1.03 8.37
N SER A 120 -8.47 0.79 9.66
CA SER A 120 -9.38 0.05 10.54
C SER A 120 -10.67 0.81 10.88
N GLN A 121 -10.70 2.12 10.69
CA GLN A 121 -11.80 3.00 11.12
C GLN A 121 -12.51 3.70 9.96
N CYS A 122 -11.83 3.87 8.82
CA CYS A 122 -12.40 4.56 7.67
C CYS A 122 -13.52 3.76 6.98
N SER A 123 -14.36 4.45 6.23
CA SER A 123 -15.36 3.82 5.37
C SER A 123 -14.71 3.10 4.18
N ASP A 124 -15.45 2.18 3.55
CA ASP A 124 -14.96 1.49 2.35
C ASP A 124 -14.66 2.46 1.20
N VAL A 125 -15.43 3.56 1.09
CA VAL A 125 -15.19 4.62 0.10
C VAL A 125 -13.88 5.34 0.35
N GLU A 126 -13.59 5.71 1.60
CA GLU A 126 -12.34 6.37 1.98
C GLU A 126 -11.14 5.44 1.77
N PHE A 127 -11.26 4.16 2.09
CA PHE A 127 -10.22 3.17 1.81
C PHE A 127 -9.94 3.05 0.32
N CYS A 128 -10.99 2.89 -0.51
CA CYS A 128 -10.82 2.81 -1.95
C CYS A 128 -10.14 4.08 -2.50
N ALA A 129 -10.59 5.26 -2.05
CA ALA A 129 -10.00 6.53 -2.47
C ALA A 129 -8.51 6.65 -2.06
N LEU A 130 -8.14 6.17 -0.88
CA LEU A 130 -6.75 6.13 -0.43
C LEU A 130 -5.90 5.20 -1.31
N VAL A 131 -6.38 3.99 -1.60
CA VAL A 131 -5.66 3.03 -2.44
C VAL A 131 -5.46 3.58 -3.86
N GLU A 132 -6.53 4.08 -4.49
CA GLU A 132 -6.48 4.73 -5.81
C GLU A 132 -5.49 5.90 -5.82
N HIS A 133 -5.52 6.74 -4.77
CA HIS A 133 -4.58 7.86 -4.64
C HIS A 133 -3.11 7.40 -4.67
N GLU A 134 -2.77 6.35 -3.91
CA GLU A 134 -1.40 5.83 -3.89
C GLU A 134 -1.01 5.13 -5.19
N LEU A 135 -1.94 4.42 -5.85
CA LEU A 135 -1.70 3.81 -7.16
C LEU A 135 -1.41 4.87 -8.23
N MET A 136 -2.10 6.01 -8.21
CA MET A 136 -1.88 7.12 -9.15
C MET A 136 -0.46 7.70 -9.05
N HIS A 137 0.17 7.64 -7.88
CA HIS A 137 1.54 8.09 -7.71
C HIS A 137 2.58 7.24 -8.45
N ILE A 138 2.29 5.99 -8.79
CA ILE A 138 3.19 5.15 -9.58
C ILE A 138 3.25 5.65 -11.03
N GLY A 139 2.09 5.88 -11.65
CA GLY A 139 2.00 6.42 -13.01
C GLY A 139 2.68 7.79 -13.13
N GLN A 140 2.44 8.70 -12.17
CA GLN A 140 3.11 10.00 -12.12
C GLN A 140 4.63 9.88 -12.00
N GLN A 141 5.13 8.91 -11.23
CA GLN A 141 6.57 8.67 -11.11
C GLN A 141 7.16 8.09 -12.40
N MET A 142 6.39 7.37 -13.21
CA MET A 142 6.86 6.84 -14.50
C MET A 142 6.91 7.92 -15.59
N ASP A 143 5.99 8.89 -15.56
CA ASP A 143 5.92 9.99 -16.54
C ASP A 143 7.01 11.08 -16.35
N GLU A 144 7.67 11.12 -15.19
CA GLU A 144 8.77 12.06 -14.90
C GLU A 144 10.15 11.62 -15.48
N PHE A 145 10.23 10.50 -16.21
CA PHE A 145 11.46 9.96 -16.81
C PHE A 145 11.36 9.76 -18.32
#